data_AF-A0A941VCR9-F1
#
_entry.id   AF-A0A941VCR9-F1
#
_cell.length_a   1.000
_cell.length_b   1.000
_cell.length_c   1.000
_cell.angle_alpha   90.00
_cell.angle_beta   90.00
_cell.angle_gamma   90.00
#
_symmetry.space_group_name_H-M   'P 1'
#
loop_
_entity.id
_entity.type
_entity.pdbx_description
1 polymer ?
#
loop_
_entity_poly.entity_id
_entity_poly.type
_entity_poly.pdbx_seq_one_letter_code
_entity_poly.pdbx_strand_id
1 'polypeptide(L)'
;LADALIEFLQMNLSAAELQKLAPRIENLRTTMLAIGKAPEKTWIRLDYLPASGTRIFVGNEQKGADIPGDDFYSALLKIWLGEHVPQESLRNALLGRQN
;
A
#
# COMPACT_ATOMS: atom_id res chain seq x y z
N LEU A 1 -5.59 -1.90 10.25
CA LEU A 1 -5.00 -2.08 8.90
C LEU A 1 -4.52 -0.76 8.33
N ALA A 2 -5.39 0.26 8.20
CA ALA A 2 -4.99 1.58 7.69
C ALA A 2 -3.75 2.14 8.39
N ASP A 3 -3.74 2.19 9.74
CA ASP A 3 -2.61 2.75 10.49
C ASP A 3 -1.30 2.00 10.26
N ALA A 4 -1.34 0.66 10.26
CA ALA A 4 -0.17 -0.15 9.98
C ALA A 4 0.41 0.13 8.58
N LEU A 5 -0.43 0.31 7.55
CA LEU A 5 0.06 0.67 6.22
C LEU A 5 0.82 1.99 6.23
N ILE A 6 0.31 3.00 6.95
CA ILE A 6 0.96 4.31 7.00
C ILE A 6 2.22 4.28 7.87
N GLU A 7 2.21 3.53 8.96
CA GLU A 7 3.38 3.29 9.81
C GLU A 7 4.53 2.69 8.99
N PHE A 8 4.29 1.61 8.25
CA PHE A 8 5.34 1.01 7.41
C PHE A 8 5.80 1.91 6.27
N LEU A 9 4.93 2.79 5.73
CA LEU A 9 5.37 3.82 4.79
C LEU A 9 6.32 4.82 5.46
N GLN A 10 5.99 5.28 6.68
CA GLN A 10 6.84 6.20 7.44
C GLN A 10 8.20 5.59 7.80
N MET A 11 8.23 4.30 8.11
CA MET A 11 9.47 3.59 8.44
C MET A 11 10.39 3.38 7.23
N ASN A 12 9.85 3.28 6.01
CA ASN A 12 10.63 2.93 4.81
C ASN A 12 10.87 4.09 3.82
N LEU A 13 10.34 5.27 4.11
CA LEU A 13 10.47 6.45 3.25
C LEU A 13 11.27 7.54 3.95
N SER A 14 12.13 8.20 3.18
CA SER A 14 12.82 9.41 3.63
C SER A 14 11.83 10.55 3.87
N ALA A 15 12.25 11.56 4.64
CA ALA A 15 11.44 12.76 4.88
C ALA A 15 11.01 13.46 3.57
N ALA A 16 11.88 13.51 2.56
CA ALA A 16 11.58 14.09 1.26
C ALA A 16 10.54 13.27 0.48
N GLU A 17 10.66 11.94 0.49
CA GLU A 17 9.65 11.06 -0.10
C GLU A 17 8.30 11.20 0.60
N LEU A 18 8.27 11.23 1.94
CA LEU A 18 7.06 11.43 2.72
C LEU A 18 6.38 12.75 2.39
N GLN A 19 7.14 13.84 2.32
CA GLN A 19 6.62 15.15 1.96
C GLN A 19 6.02 15.15 0.54
N LYS A 20 6.73 14.56 -0.43
CA LYS A 20 6.27 14.44 -1.82
C LYS A 20 5.01 13.57 -1.95
N LEU A 21 4.90 12.51 -1.14
CA LEU A 21 3.84 11.51 -1.24
C LEU A 21 2.65 11.79 -0.29
N ALA A 22 2.76 12.76 0.62
CA ALA A 22 1.77 13.03 1.66
C ALA A 22 0.31 13.07 1.16
N PRO A 23 -0.05 13.79 0.07
CA PRO A 23 -1.45 13.81 -0.40
C PRO A 23 -1.97 12.42 -0.80
N ARG A 24 -1.10 11.57 -1.34
CA ARG A 24 -1.44 10.23 -1.83
C ARG A 24 -1.48 9.20 -0.70
N ILE A 25 -0.59 9.35 0.27
CA ILE A 25 -0.60 8.59 1.54
C ILE A 25 -1.91 8.89 2.30
N GLU A 26 -2.33 10.14 2.36
CA GLU A 26 -3.60 10.51 3.00
C GLU A 26 -4.81 9.98 2.20
N ASN A 27 -4.79 10.02 0.87
CA ASN A 27 -5.85 9.38 0.07
C ASN A 27 -5.97 7.87 0.36
N LEU A 28 -4.83 7.16 0.44
CA LEU A 28 -4.82 5.75 0.85
C LEU A 28 -5.40 5.58 2.26
N ARG A 29 -4.96 6.39 3.23
CA ARG A 29 -5.46 6.36 4.60
C ARG A 29 -6.98 6.54 4.64
N THR A 30 -7.50 7.59 4.02
CA THR A 30 -8.94 7.89 3.98
C THR A 30 -9.73 6.76 3.32
N THR A 31 -9.24 6.22 2.20
CA THR A 31 -9.90 5.11 1.51
C THR A 31 -9.94 3.86 2.38
N MET A 32 -8.84 3.52 3.05
CA MET A 32 -8.76 2.36 3.93
C MET A 32 -9.61 2.51 5.20
N LEU A 33 -9.71 3.73 5.75
CA LEU A 33 -10.61 4.02 6.87
C LEU A 33 -12.09 3.92 6.45
N ALA A 34 -12.43 4.39 5.25
CA ALA A 34 -13.80 4.29 4.72
C ALA A 34 -14.21 2.83 4.42
N ILE A 35 -13.26 1.98 4.04
CA ILE A 35 -13.49 0.53 3.93
C ILE A 35 -13.82 -0.08 5.30
N GLY A 36 -13.23 0.45 6.37
CA GLY A 36 -13.44 -0.04 7.73
C GLY A 36 -12.97 -1.48 7.90
N LYS A 37 -13.85 -2.34 8.43
CA LYS A 37 -13.60 -3.78 8.49
C LYS A 37 -14.02 -4.39 7.16
N ALA A 38 -13.05 -4.86 6.38
CA ALA A 38 -13.33 -5.64 5.18
C ALA A 38 -14.23 -6.86 5.56
N PRO A 39 -15.29 -7.14 4.80
CA PRO A 39 -16.15 -8.28 5.06
C PRO A 39 -15.34 -9.58 5.11
N GLU A 40 -15.76 -10.52 5.94
CA GLU A 40 -15.10 -11.83 6.01
C GLU A 40 -15.06 -12.49 4.63
N LYS A 41 -13.95 -13.18 4.34
CA LYS A 41 -13.70 -13.86 3.05
C LYS A 41 -13.60 -12.92 1.85
N THR A 42 -13.41 -11.61 2.06
CA THR A 42 -13.09 -10.66 0.98
C THR A 42 -11.61 -10.30 0.97
N TRP A 43 -11.14 -9.91 -0.21
CA TRP A 43 -9.75 -9.53 -0.45
C TRP A 43 -9.69 -8.04 -0.73
N ILE A 44 -8.70 -7.36 -0.14
CA ILE A 44 -8.32 -6.02 -0.58
C ILE A 44 -7.25 -6.19 -1.65
N ARG A 45 -7.47 -5.62 -2.84
CA ARG A 45 -6.47 -5.58 -3.92
C ARG A 45 -5.98 -4.16 -4.13
N LEU A 46 -4.68 -4.03 -4.36
CA LEU A 46 -3.97 -2.78 -4.60
C LEU A 46 -3.23 -2.96 -5.94
N ASP A 47 -3.94 -2.67 -7.03
CA ASP A 47 -3.46 -2.98 -8.38
C ASP A 47 -2.80 -1.74 -8.98
N TYR A 48 -1.64 -1.93 -9.63
CA TYR A 48 -1.05 -0.87 -10.44
C TYR A 48 -1.56 -0.94 -11.87
N LEU A 49 -2.19 0.15 -12.31
CA LEU A 49 -2.62 0.35 -13.67
C LEU A 49 -1.65 1.31 -14.37
N PRO A 50 -0.93 0.87 -15.42
CA PRO A 50 -0.07 1.75 -16.20
C PRO A 50 -0.80 3.02 -16.65
N ALA A 51 -0.12 4.15 -16.60
CA ALA A 51 -0.64 5.49 -16.88
C ALA A 51 -1.73 6.04 -15.93
N SER A 52 -2.27 5.23 -15.00
CA SER A 52 -3.28 5.70 -14.03
C SER A 52 -2.73 5.75 -12.61
N GLY A 53 -2.11 4.68 -12.13
CA GLY A 53 -1.59 4.56 -10.76
C GLY A 53 -2.21 3.39 -10.00
N THR A 54 -2.34 3.54 -8.69
CA THR A 54 -2.83 2.48 -7.79
C THR A 54 -4.36 2.51 -7.69
N ARG A 55 -5.01 1.39 -8.00
CA ARG A 55 -6.44 1.17 -7.82
C ARG A 55 -6.71 0.25 -6.64
N ILE A 56 -7.70 0.60 -5.82
CA ILE A 56 -8.08 -0.15 -4.62
C ILE A 56 -9.40 -0.87 -4.87
N PHE A 57 -9.46 -2.17 -4.57
CA PHE A 57 -10.69 -2.95 -4.59
C PHE A 57 -10.93 -3.65 -3.25
N VAL A 58 -12.20 -3.85 -2.91
CA VAL A 58 -12.64 -4.80 -1.89
C VAL A 58 -13.53 -5.84 -2.59
N GLY A 59 -13.03 -7.06 -2.73
CA GLY A 59 -13.63 -8.04 -3.63
C GLY A 59 -13.64 -7.53 -5.08
N ASN A 60 -14.83 -7.28 -5.62
CA ASN A 60 -15.04 -6.79 -6.99
C ASN A 60 -15.42 -5.31 -7.06
N GLU A 61 -15.52 -4.63 -5.91
CA GLU A 61 -15.94 -3.23 -5.86
C GLU A 61 -14.71 -2.32 -5.75
N GLN A 62 -14.59 -1.38 -6.70
CA GLN A 62 -13.56 -0.35 -6.64
C GLN A 62 -13.86 0.64 -5.51
N LYS A 63 -12.82 1.07 -4.80
CA LYS A 63 -12.90 2.05 -3.71
C LYS A 63 -12.08 3.28 -4.05
N GLY A 64 -12.78 4.42 -4.12
CA GLY A 64 -12.17 5.70 -4.45
C GLY A 64 -11.68 5.80 -5.91
N ALA A 65 -11.09 6.96 -6.21
CA ALA A 65 -10.38 7.19 -7.47
C ALA A 65 -8.97 6.58 -7.41
N ASP A 66 -8.35 6.39 -8.57
CA ASP A 66 -6.98 5.91 -8.66
C ASP A 66 -6.02 6.89 -7.97
N ILE A 67 -5.04 6.36 -7.24
CA ILE A 67 -3.98 7.14 -6.61
C ILE A 67 -2.82 7.24 -7.61
N PRO A 68 -2.53 8.43 -8.17
CA PRO A 68 -1.63 8.55 -9.30
C PRO A 68 -0.16 8.39 -8.93
N GLY A 69 0.63 7.98 -9.92
CA GLY A 69 2.09 7.95 -9.87
C GLY A 69 2.66 6.56 -9.60
N ASP A 70 3.60 6.17 -10.45
CA ASP A 70 4.44 4.99 -10.30
C ASP A 70 5.35 5.07 -9.05
N ASP A 71 5.77 6.28 -8.69
CA ASP A 71 6.53 6.56 -7.47
C ASP A 71 5.71 6.22 -6.21
N PHE A 72 4.40 6.48 -6.22
CA PHE A 72 3.52 6.09 -5.12
C PHE A 72 3.37 4.57 -5.02
N TYR A 73 3.15 3.88 -6.14
CA TYR A 73 3.05 2.42 -6.11
C TYR A 73 4.36 1.76 -5.67
N SER A 74 5.50 2.29 -6.13
CA SER A 74 6.82 1.84 -5.69
C SER A 74 7.02 2.04 -4.17
N ALA A 75 6.59 3.18 -3.63
CA ALA A 75 6.60 3.44 -2.19
C ALA A 75 5.67 2.49 -1.43
N LEU A 76 4.48 2.21 -1.96
CA LEU A 76 3.51 1.27 -1.38
C LEU A 76 4.09 -0.14 -1.24
N LEU A 77 4.82 -0.62 -2.25
CA LEU A 77 5.47 -1.93 -2.20
C LEU A 77 6.54 -2.05 -1.10
N LYS A 78 7.14 -0.93 -0.66
CA LYS A 78 8.11 -0.94 0.45
C LYS A 78 7.51 -1.42 1.77
N ILE A 79 6.18 -1.44 1.93
CA ILE A 79 5.53 -2.06 3.09
C ILE A 79 5.89 -3.54 3.22
N TRP A 80 6.00 -4.26 2.10
CA TRP A 80 6.32 -5.70 2.10
C TRP A 80 7.76 -6.01 1.71
N LEU A 81 8.39 -5.12 0.95
CA LEU A 81 9.71 -5.35 0.36
C LEU A 81 10.80 -4.43 0.91
N GLY A 82 10.45 -3.48 1.77
CA GLY A 82 11.37 -2.52 2.36
C GLY A 82 12.27 -3.12 3.45
N GLU A 83 13.00 -2.24 4.12
CA GLU A 83 13.87 -2.59 5.24
C GLU A 83 13.05 -3.01 6.46
N HIS A 84 12.01 -2.23 6.78
CA HIS A 84 11.07 -2.49 7.86
C HIS A 84 9.80 -3.11 7.29
N VAL A 85 9.46 -4.34 7.67
CA VAL A 85 8.29 -5.06 7.13
C VAL A 85 7.48 -5.70 8.24
N PRO A 86 6.15 -5.89 8.07
CA PRO A 86 5.32 -6.52 9.08
C PRO A 86 5.68 -7.99 9.31
N GLN A 87 6.17 -8.67 8.27
CA GLN A 87 6.58 -10.07 8.31
C GLN A 87 7.80 -10.29 7.41
N GLU A 88 8.96 -10.54 8.01
CA GLU A 88 10.20 -10.78 7.25
C GLU A 88 10.14 -12.07 6.42
N SER A 89 9.44 -13.10 6.93
CA SER A 89 9.22 -14.35 6.20
C SER A 89 8.48 -14.12 4.89
N LEU A 90 7.47 -13.25 4.87
CA LEU A 90 6.74 -12.86 3.67
C LEU A 90 7.66 -12.13 2.69
N ARG A 91 8.46 -11.14 3.15
CA ARG A 91 9.46 -10.46 2.31
C ARG A 91 10.41 -11.47 1.68
N ASN A 92 10.96 -12.39 2.46
CA ASN A 92 11.91 -13.38 1.97
C ASN A 92 11.27 -14.33 0.96
N ALA A 93 10.03 -14.77 1.19
CA ALA A 93 9.28 -15.59 0.24
C ALA A 93 9.02 -14.86 -1.08
N LEU A 94 8.61 -13.59 -1.04
CA LEU A 94 8.38 -12.76 -2.23
C LEU A 94 9.67 -12.52 -3.04
N LEU A 95 10.82 -12.45 -2.37
CA LEU A 95 12.13 -12.27 -2.99
C LEU A 95 12.80 -13.59 -3.38
N GLY A 96 12.14 -14.74 -3.18
CA GLY A 96 12.71 -16.06 -3.49
C GLY A 96 13.91 -16.44 -2.60
N ARG A 97 14.07 -15.80 -1.44
CA ARG A 97 15.18 -16.04 -0.49
C ARG A 97 14.87 -17.18 0.47
N GLN A 98 14.35 -18.29 -0.05
CA GLN A 98 14.11 -19.48 0.76
C GLN A 98 15.43 -20.22 0.94
N ASN A 99 15.95 -20.21 2.17
CA ASN A 99 16.90 -21.22 2.67
C ASN A 99 16.11 -22.29 3.42
#